data_AF-A0A0F9LY20-F1
#
_entry.id   AF-A0A0F9LY20-F1
#
_cell.length_a   1.000
_cell.length_b   1.000
_cell.length_c   1.000
_cell.angle_alpha   90.00
_cell.angle_beta   90.00
_cell.angle_gamma   90.00
#
_symmetry.space_group_name_H-M   'P 1'
#
loop_
_entity.id
_entity.type
_entity.pdbx_description
1 polymer ?
#
loop_
_entity_poly.entity_id
_entity_poly.type
_entity_poly.pdbx_seq_one_letter_code
_entity_poly.pdbx_strand_id
1 'polypeptide(L)'
;MVNKKQVSAGRKAVEAYRTAHSQLHAGGWYKGISDDHTPLLNTMLAEFKRQGFNSLDEFFDTSELLNVQEFGFTSKLDMTDAELLILDGKWK
;
A
#
# COMPACT_ATOMS: atom_id res chain seq x y z
N MET A 1 18.74 -4.64 2.40
CA MET A 1 18.26 -3.72 1.36
C MET A 1 16.85 -4.17 0.98
N VAL A 2 15.88 -3.24 0.92
CA VAL A 2 14.49 -3.58 0.58
C VAL A 2 14.41 -4.08 -0.87
N ASN A 3 13.66 -5.15 -1.12
CA ASN A 3 13.46 -5.65 -2.48
C ASN A 3 12.47 -4.75 -3.24
N LYS A 4 13.00 -3.81 -4.01
CA LYS A 4 12.21 -2.83 -4.77
C LYS A 4 11.18 -3.47 -5.72
N LYS A 5 11.51 -4.59 -6.37
CA LYS A 5 10.59 -5.28 -7.29
C LYS A 5 9.39 -5.85 -6.55
N GLN A 6 9.65 -6.51 -5.41
CA GLN A 6 8.64 -7.08 -4.53
C GLN A 6 7.68 -6.00 -4.02
N VAL A 7 8.22 -4.90 -3.46
CA VAL A 7 7.41 -3.78 -2.96
C VAL A 7 6.61 -3.12 -4.10
N SER A 8 7.19 -2.97 -5.28
CA SER A 8 6.48 -2.40 -6.45
C SER A 8 5.30 -3.27 -6.89
N ALA A 9 5.41 -4.59 -6.81
CA ALA A 9 4.30 -5.49 -7.10
C ALA A 9 3.19 -5.40 -6.04
N GLY A 10 3.55 -5.34 -4.75
CA GLY A 10 2.56 -5.11 -3.67
C GLY A 10 1.84 -3.77 -3.82
N ARG A 11 2.57 -2.69 -4.12
CA ARG A 11 2.00 -1.36 -4.41
C ARG A 11 0.97 -1.39 -5.55
N LYS A 12 1.23 -2.14 -6.62
CA LYS A 12 0.27 -2.34 -7.72
C LYS A 12 -0.99 -3.08 -7.26
N ALA A 13 -0.86 -4.04 -6.34
CA ALA A 13 -2.00 -4.76 -5.78
C ALA A 13 -2.90 -3.83 -4.95
N VAL A 14 -2.30 -2.93 -4.16
CA VAL A 14 -3.02 -1.90 -3.40
C VAL A 14 -3.77 -0.96 -4.33
N GLU A 15 -3.14 -0.48 -5.40
CA GLU A 15 -3.80 0.41 -6.37
C GLU A 15 -4.96 -0.28 -7.10
N ALA A 16 -4.79 -1.56 -7.47
CA ALA A 16 -5.86 -2.35 -8.05
C ALA A 16 -7.04 -2.51 -7.07
N TYR A 17 -6.76 -2.80 -5.79
CA TYR A 17 -7.75 -2.84 -4.74
C TYR A 17 -8.48 -1.50 -4.59
N ARG A 18 -7.76 -0.39 -4.45
CA ARG A 18 -8.32 0.97 -4.31
C ARG A 18 -9.21 1.34 -5.48
N THR A 19 -8.77 1.04 -6.70
CA THR A 19 -9.53 1.31 -7.93
C THR A 19 -10.84 0.54 -7.96
N ALA A 20 -10.78 -0.79 -7.74
CA ALA A 20 -11.96 -1.64 -7.73
C ALA A 20 -12.92 -1.28 -6.59
N HIS A 21 -12.37 -1.01 -5.40
CA HIS A 21 -13.14 -0.57 -4.25
C HIS A 21 -13.86 0.75 -4.53
N SER A 22 -13.19 1.73 -5.15
CA SER A 22 -13.79 3.03 -5.51
C SER A 22 -14.91 2.88 -6.55
N GLN A 23 -14.75 1.98 -7.51
CA GLN A 23 -15.79 1.68 -8.51
C GLN A 23 -17.05 1.08 -7.89
N LEU A 24 -16.91 0.22 -6.88
CA LEU A 24 -18.07 -0.31 -6.13
C LEU A 24 -18.84 0.81 -5.40
N HIS A 25 -18.15 1.82 -4.89
CA HIS A 25 -18.78 2.99 -4.24
C HIS A 25 -19.38 4.01 -5.23
N ALA A 26 -18.89 4.05 -6.47
CA ALA A 26 -19.37 4.99 -7.50
C ALA A 26 -20.83 4.77 -7.93
N GLY A 27 -21.37 3.56 -7.72
CA GLY A 27 -22.75 3.18 -8.08
C GLY A 27 -23.84 3.71 -7.13
N GLY A 28 -23.48 4.40 -6.04
CA GLY A 28 -24.42 5.17 -5.21
C GLY A 28 -25.43 4.41 -4.33
N TRP A 29 -25.47 3.07 -4.33
CA TRP A 29 -26.53 2.32 -3.64
C TRP A 29 -26.13 1.51 -2.40
N TYR A 30 -24.84 1.41 -2.07
CA TYR A 30 -24.40 0.62 -0.93
C TYR A 30 -24.26 1.47 0.34
N LYS A 31 -25.16 1.24 1.32
CA LYS A 31 -25.09 1.83 2.68
C LYS A 31 -24.24 1.00 3.67
N GLY A 32 -23.58 -0.06 3.22
CA GLY A 32 -22.77 -0.96 4.04
C GLY A 32 -21.61 -1.58 3.26
N ILE A 33 -20.77 -2.37 3.92
CA ILE A 33 -19.73 -3.16 3.25
C ILE A 33 -20.44 -4.21 2.39
N SER A 34 -20.55 -3.97 1.08
CA SER A 34 -20.99 -4.99 0.14
C SER A 34 -20.13 -6.25 0.30
N ASP A 35 -20.73 -7.43 0.19
CA ASP A 35 -20.02 -8.70 0.08
C ASP A 35 -18.99 -8.67 -1.05
N ASP A 36 -19.17 -7.79 -2.04
CA ASP A 36 -18.25 -7.55 -3.15
C ASP A 36 -16.89 -6.97 -2.73
N HIS A 37 -16.76 -6.36 -1.54
CA HIS A 37 -15.47 -5.84 -1.05
C HIS A 37 -14.54 -6.95 -0.53
N THR A 38 -15.09 -8.01 0.06
CA THR A 38 -14.30 -9.10 0.66
C THR A 38 -13.43 -9.83 -0.39
N PRO A 39 -13.94 -10.19 -1.59
CA PRO A 39 -13.12 -10.74 -2.67
C PRO A 39 -11.97 -9.81 -3.12
N LEU A 40 -12.20 -8.49 -3.15
CA LEU A 40 -11.15 -7.53 -3.52
C LEU A 40 -10.01 -7.53 -2.50
N LEU A 41 -10.36 -7.51 -1.20
CA LEU A 41 -9.38 -7.59 -0.12
C LEU A 41 -8.59 -8.91 -0.18
N ASN A 42 -9.29 -10.04 -0.36
CA ASN A 42 -8.65 -11.35 -0.48
C ASN A 42 -7.69 -11.44 -1.67
N THR A 43 -8.03 -10.79 -2.79
CA THR A 43 -7.16 -10.73 -3.97
C THR A 43 -5.86 -9.97 -3.66
N MET A 44 -5.96 -8.82 -2.98
CA MET A 44 -4.79 -8.05 -2.55
C MET A 44 -3.92 -8.86 -1.57
N LEU A 45 -4.54 -9.51 -0.58
CA LEU A 45 -3.82 -10.33 0.41
C LEU A 45 -3.13 -11.54 -0.24
N ALA A 46 -3.77 -12.18 -1.23
CA ALA A 46 -3.16 -13.27 -1.98
C ALA A 46 -1.94 -12.79 -2.81
N GLU A 47 -2.00 -11.58 -3.36
CA GLU A 47 -0.84 -10.98 -4.02
C GLU A 47 0.30 -10.75 -3.03
N PHE A 48 0.01 -10.18 -1.86
CA PHE A 48 1.02 -9.93 -0.82
C PHE A 48 1.72 -11.21 -0.40
N LYS A 49 0.94 -12.28 -0.16
CA LYS A 49 1.49 -13.60 0.17
C LYS A 49 2.35 -14.15 -0.96
N ARG A 50 1.98 -13.96 -2.23
CA ARG A 50 2.78 -14.37 -3.39
C ARG A 50 4.09 -13.59 -3.50
N GLN A 51 4.06 -12.32 -3.12
CA GLN A 51 5.25 -11.49 -3.00
C GLN A 51 6.07 -11.82 -1.75
N GLY A 52 5.60 -12.69 -0.84
CA GLY A 52 6.32 -13.10 0.36
C GLY A 52 6.11 -12.20 1.58
N PHE A 53 5.11 -11.31 1.56
CA PHE A 53 4.67 -10.58 2.75
C PHE A 53 3.70 -11.45 3.57
N ASN A 54 3.91 -11.52 4.88
CA ASN A 54 3.11 -12.32 5.81
C ASN A 54 1.97 -11.51 6.44
N SER A 55 2.04 -10.18 6.38
CA SER A 55 0.99 -9.28 6.90
C SER A 55 0.90 -7.97 6.09
N LEU A 56 -0.21 -7.25 6.28
CA LEU A 56 -0.38 -5.90 5.75
C LEU A 56 0.67 -4.95 6.36
N ASP A 57 0.86 -5.03 7.67
CA ASP A 57 1.81 -4.17 8.41
C ASP A 57 3.23 -4.37 7.87
N GLU A 58 3.66 -5.62 7.70
CA GLU A 58 4.98 -5.93 7.10
C GLU A 58 5.14 -5.30 5.72
N PHE A 59 4.10 -5.36 4.88
CA PHE A 59 4.14 -4.72 3.56
C PHE A 59 4.24 -3.20 3.67
N PHE A 60 3.42 -2.57 4.51
CA PHE A 60 3.41 -1.11 4.63
C PHE A 60 4.70 -0.58 5.26
N ASP A 61 5.23 -1.23 6.29
CA ASP A 61 6.53 -0.89 6.89
C ASP A 61 7.66 -1.02 5.86
N THR A 62 7.66 -2.11 5.08
CA THR A 62 8.67 -2.33 4.04
C THR A 62 8.53 -1.31 2.90
N SER A 63 7.30 -0.96 2.52
CA SER A 63 7.00 0.05 1.51
C SER A 63 7.42 1.45 1.96
N GLU A 64 7.20 1.77 3.24
CA GLU A 64 7.60 3.03 3.83
C GLU A 64 9.13 3.13 3.94
N LEU A 65 9.80 2.07 4.39
CA LEU A 65 11.26 2.04 4.43
C LEU A 65 11.87 2.23 3.02
N LEU A 66 11.24 1.65 1.98
CA LEU A 66 11.65 1.91 0.61
C LEU A 66 11.47 3.39 0.23
N ASN A 67 10.37 4.04 0.65
CA ASN A 67 10.20 5.47 0.39
C ASN A 67 11.33 6.28 1.05
N VAL A 68 11.67 6.00 2.32
CA VAL A 68 12.78 6.68 3.02
C VAL A 68 14.10 6.49 2.26
N GLN A 69 14.41 5.27 1.83
CA GLN A 69 15.60 4.96 1.04
C GLN A 69 15.61 5.65 -0.32
N GLU A 70 14.45 5.80 -0.98
CA GLU A 70 14.32 6.51 -2.26
C GLU A 70 14.53 8.03 -2.13
N PHE A 71 14.33 8.59 -0.94
CA PHE A 71 14.72 9.97 -0.63
C PHE A 71 16.21 10.12 -0.29
N GLY A 72 16.95 9.02 -0.21
CA GLY A 72 18.38 9.02 0.12
C GLY A 72 18.68 8.93 1.61
N PHE A 73 17.68 8.66 2.46
CA PHE A 73 17.84 8.56 3.91
C PHE A 73 17.90 7.10 4.38
N THR A 74 18.45 6.89 5.58
CA THR A 74 18.46 5.58 6.25
C THR A 74 17.26 5.39 7.17
N SER A 75 16.73 6.47 7.72
CA SER A 75 15.59 6.46 8.62
C SER A 75 14.80 7.77 8.54
N LYS A 76 13.56 7.76 9.06
CA LYS A 76 12.77 8.99 9.23
C LYS A 76 13.39 9.99 10.21
N LEU A 77 14.26 9.54 11.12
CA LEU A 77 14.94 10.41 12.08
C LEU A 77 15.96 11.33 11.41
N ASP A 78 16.42 10.96 10.21
CA ASP A 78 17.36 11.72 9.41
C ASP A 78 16.66 12.79 8.55
N MET A 79 15.33 12.82 8.56
CA MET A 79 14.50 13.67 7.70
C MET A 79 14.01 14.92 8.44
N THR A 80 13.89 16.02 7.71
CA THR A 80 13.23 17.24 8.16
C THR A 80 11.70 17.10 8.17
N ASP A 81 11.01 17.97 8.89
CA ASP A 81 9.54 18.00 8.92
C ASP A 81 8.94 18.15 7.51
N ALA A 82 9.56 18.95 6.65
CA ALA A 82 9.12 19.13 5.27
C ALA A 82 9.24 17.84 4.45
N GLU A 83 10.33 17.08 4.63
CA GLU A 83 10.55 15.82 3.94
C GLU A 83 9.61 14.72 4.44
N LEU A 84 9.34 14.69 5.75
CA LEU A 84 8.34 13.79 6.35
C LEU A 84 6.94 14.07 5.79
N LEU A 85 6.59 15.33 5.57
CA LEU A 85 5.30 15.72 5.00
C LEU A 85 5.15 15.27 3.53
N ILE A 86 6.24 15.32 2.76
CA ILE A 86 6.25 14.77 1.39
C ILE A 86 6.18 13.23 1.42
N LEU A 87 6.90 12.60 2.36
CA LEU A 87 6.90 11.15 2.54
C LEU A 87 5.50 10.62 2.87
N ASP A 88 4.79 11.29 3.78
CA ASP A 88 3.41 10.98 4.19
C ASP A 88 2.41 11.10 3.02
N GLY A 89 2.73 11.92 2.01
CA GLY A 89 1.97 11.99 0.76
C GLY A 89 2.18 10.81 -0.19
N LYS A 90 3.21 9.98 0.02
CA LYS A 90 3.48 8.82 -0.85
C LYS A 90 2.75 7.57 -0.38
N TRP A 91 1.92 7.02 -1.28
CA TRP A 91 1.21 5.73 -1.11
C TRP A 91 0.12 5.68 -0.03
N LYS A 92 -0.45 6.85 0.34
CA LYS A 92 -1.76 6.94 1.02
C LYS A 92 -2.90 6.40 0.18
#